data_AF-W4VMS0-F1
#
_entry.id   AF-W4VMS0-F1
#
_cell.length_a   1.000
_cell.length_b   1.000
_cell.length_c   1.000
_cell.angle_alpha   90.00
_cell.angle_beta   90.00
_cell.angle_gamma   90.00
#
_symmetry.space_group_name_H-M   'P 1'
#
loop_
_entity.id
_entity.type
_entity.pdbx_description
1 polymer ?
#
loop_
_entity_poly.entity_id
_entity_poly.type
_entity_poly.pdbx_seq_one_letter_code
_entity_poly.pdbx_strand_id
1 'polypeptide(L)'
;MPIGFTEIQETIRMVEMEHLDIRTVTMGGISLQDCADHDFEKVKENVYQKITSYAKDLQKTANQVATEYGVPIINKRVAISPAAELLGRATKQQAIELAKTLDKAAQSLNVDFIGGFSALVHKGISNGDQVLLDALPEALSQTERVCASISVATTRTGINMDAVAQLGTIIHQTAVLTKDNNSIGCAKLVVFCNPVEDNPFMAGAFHGAGGRRSCSECRCQWTWCCS
;
A
#
# COMPACT_ATOMS: atom_id res chain seq x y z
N MET A 1 7.31 6.63 26.51
CA MET A 1 8.72 6.70 26.93
C MET A 1 9.27 7.97 26.29
N PRO A 2 9.62 9.02 27.04
CA PRO A 2 10.21 10.22 26.46
C PRO A 2 11.62 9.86 25.98
N ILE A 3 11.92 10.21 24.73
CA ILE A 3 13.24 10.00 24.11
C ILE A 3 14.24 10.86 24.88
N GLY A 4 15.35 10.26 25.34
CA GLY A 4 16.34 10.98 26.13
C GLY A 4 17.10 12.01 25.28
N PHE A 5 17.49 13.15 25.86
CA PHE A 5 18.30 14.16 25.15
C PHE A 5 19.58 13.55 24.55
N THR A 6 20.16 12.55 25.22
CA THR A 6 21.32 11.79 24.75
C THR A 6 21.01 11.00 23.47
N GLU A 7 19.86 10.33 23.37
CA GLU A 7 19.43 9.62 22.15
C GLU A 7 19.21 10.59 20.99
N ILE A 8 18.66 11.78 21.26
CA ILE A 8 18.47 12.83 20.24
C ILE A 8 19.84 13.28 19.71
N GLN A 9 20.80 13.53 20.59
CA GLN A 9 22.16 13.94 20.18
C GLN A 9 22.91 12.83 19.44
N GLU A 10 22.78 11.57 19.87
CA GLU A 10 23.35 10.42 19.15
C GLU A 10 22.74 10.29 17.76
N THR A 11 21.42 10.46 17.63
CA THR A 11 20.72 10.41 16.33
C THR A 11 21.17 11.53 15.40
N ILE A 12 21.29 12.77 15.90
CA ILE A 12 21.79 13.90 15.11
C ILE A 12 23.22 13.62 14.63
N ARG A 13 24.09 13.15 15.52
CA ARG A 13 25.48 12.83 15.20
C ARG A 13 25.61 11.70 14.18
N MET A 14 24.75 10.67 14.24
CA MET A 14 24.71 9.60 13.24
C MET A 14 24.24 10.12 11.88
N VAL A 15 23.22 10.98 11.85
CA VAL A 15 22.69 11.55 10.60
C VAL A 15 23.72 12.46 9.92
N GLU A 16 24.41 13.30 10.68
CA GLU A 16 25.42 14.22 10.15
C GLU A 16 26.72 13.52 9.70
N MET A 17 27.16 12.47 10.41
CA MET A 17 28.45 11.82 10.11
C MET A 17 28.36 10.65 9.11
N GLU A 18 27.20 9.98 8.97
CA GLU A 18 27.07 8.76 8.15
C GLU A 18 26.25 8.97 6.85
N HIS A 19 25.92 10.21 6.47
CA HIS A 19 25.15 10.53 5.26
C HIS A 19 23.88 9.67 5.07
N LEU A 20 23.09 9.53 6.13
CA LEU A 20 21.89 8.69 6.11
C LEU A 20 20.81 9.29 5.20
N ASP A 21 20.27 8.46 4.30
CA ASP A 21 19.16 8.78 3.41
C ASP A 21 17.86 8.09 3.85
N ILE A 22 16.75 8.83 3.90
CA ILE A 22 15.43 8.25 4.17
C ILE A 22 14.87 7.73 2.85
N ARG A 23 14.92 6.40 2.67
CA ARG A 23 14.39 5.76 1.47
C ARG A 23 12.91 5.99 1.28
N THR A 24 12.14 5.97 2.37
CA THR A 24 10.72 6.20 2.26
C THR A 24 10.04 6.69 3.54
N VAL A 25 9.03 7.53 3.35
CA VAL A 25 7.98 7.81 4.34
C VAL A 25 6.68 7.23 3.82
N THR A 26 6.05 6.37 4.62
CA THR A 26 4.73 5.82 4.29
C THR A 26 3.72 6.35 5.30
N MET A 27 2.72 7.08 4.80
CA MET A 27 1.54 7.37 5.60
C MET A 27 0.66 6.12 5.60
N GLY A 28 0.84 5.29 6.63
CA GLY A 28 -0.05 4.17 6.92
C GLY A 28 -1.27 4.62 7.71
N GLY A 29 -2.24 3.72 7.91
CA GLY A 29 -3.35 3.98 8.83
C GLY A 29 -4.60 4.60 8.23
N ILE A 30 -4.73 4.71 6.91
CA ILE A 30 -6.00 5.17 6.33
C ILE A 30 -6.97 3.99 6.29
N SER A 31 -7.72 3.82 7.39
CA SER A 31 -8.79 2.84 7.45
C SER A 31 -9.90 3.22 6.48
N LEU A 32 -10.32 2.28 5.65
CA LEU A 32 -11.41 2.48 4.69
C LEU A 32 -12.75 1.93 5.17
N GLN A 33 -12.82 1.34 6.36
CA GLN A 33 -14.06 0.73 6.87
C GLN A 33 -15.22 1.73 6.98
N ASP A 34 -14.93 2.97 7.37
CA ASP A 34 -15.94 4.04 7.45
C ASP A 34 -16.43 4.53 6.07
N CYS A 35 -15.82 4.08 4.97
CA CYS A 35 -16.18 4.47 3.61
C CYS A 35 -17.19 3.51 2.96
N ALA A 36 -17.58 2.43 3.65
CA ALA A 36 -18.54 1.46 3.14
C ALA A 36 -19.96 2.06 3.07
N ASP A 37 -20.57 2.05 1.90
CA ASP A 37 -21.93 2.52 1.63
C ASP A 37 -22.63 1.53 0.68
N HIS A 38 -23.95 1.61 0.57
CA HIS A 38 -24.73 0.81 -0.37
C HIS A 38 -24.51 1.28 -1.83
N ASP A 39 -24.26 2.57 -2.01
CA ASP A 39 -23.96 3.16 -3.32
C ASP A 39 -22.44 3.22 -3.57
N PHE A 40 -21.99 2.53 -4.62
CA PHE A 40 -20.58 2.44 -4.95
C PHE A 40 -19.96 3.78 -5.38
N GLU A 41 -20.74 4.69 -5.97
CA GLU A 41 -20.25 6.03 -6.30
C GLU A 41 -19.87 6.80 -5.04
N LYS A 42 -20.68 6.68 -3.98
CA LYS A 42 -20.37 7.27 -2.67
C LYS A 42 -19.15 6.64 -2.04
N VAL A 43 -18.97 5.32 -2.18
CA VAL A 43 -17.75 4.65 -1.69
C VAL A 43 -16.52 5.25 -2.36
N LYS A 44 -16.52 5.41 -3.69
CA LYS A 44 -15.39 6.02 -4.42
C LYS A 44 -15.10 7.45 -3.94
N GLU A 45 -16.14 8.28 -3.82
CA GLU A 45 -15.99 9.66 -3.35
C GLU A 45 -15.43 9.70 -1.93
N ASN A 46 -15.99 8.90 -1.03
CA ASN A 46 -15.55 8.82 0.37
C ASN A 46 -14.10 8.35 0.47
N VAL A 47 -13.69 7.34 -0.31
CA VAL A 47 -12.31 6.84 -0.35
C VAL A 47 -11.36 7.95 -0.85
N TYR A 48 -11.72 8.62 -1.95
CA TYR A 48 -10.91 9.70 -2.51
C TYR A 48 -10.75 10.86 -1.52
N GLN A 49 -11.86 11.33 -0.94
CA GLN A 49 -11.86 12.42 0.04
C GLN A 49 -11.08 12.05 1.30
N LYS A 50 -11.20 10.81 1.79
CA LYS A 50 -10.46 10.35 2.96
C LYS A 50 -8.95 10.30 2.67
N ILE A 51 -8.53 9.71 1.56
CA ILE A 51 -7.09 9.65 1.23
C ILE A 51 -6.52 11.06 1.05
N THR A 52 -7.19 11.91 0.27
CA THR A 52 -6.71 13.28 -0.01
C THR A 52 -6.70 14.15 1.23
N SER A 53 -7.72 14.09 2.09
CA SER A 53 -7.77 14.89 3.32
C SER A 53 -6.70 14.52 4.35
N TYR A 54 -6.41 13.23 4.50
CA TYR A 54 -5.40 12.76 5.46
C TYR A 54 -3.97 12.99 4.96
N ALA A 55 -3.73 12.80 3.66
CA ALA A 55 -2.39 12.89 3.08
C ALA A 55 -2.05 14.26 2.45
N LYS A 56 -2.96 15.25 2.49
CA LYS A 56 -2.75 16.59 1.89
C LYS A 56 -1.44 17.27 2.33
N ASP A 57 -1.05 17.10 3.58
CA ASP A 57 0.13 17.75 4.17
C ASP A 57 1.38 16.88 4.08
N LEU A 58 1.25 15.61 3.64
CA LEU A 58 2.36 14.65 3.63
C LEU A 58 3.55 15.17 2.83
N GLN A 59 3.32 15.69 1.63
CA GLN A 59 4.39 16.19 0.77
C GLN A 59 5.07 17.43 1.38
N LYS A 60 4.27 18.35 1.94
CA LYS A 60 4.77 19.58 2.56
C LYS A 60 5.61 19.26 3.80
N THR A 61 5.08 18.44 4.70
CA THR A 61 5.78 18.05 5.93
C THR A 61 7.04 17.24 5.62
N ALA A 62 6.99 16.29 4.68
CA ALA A 62 8.17 15.52 4.28
C ALA A 62 9.27 16.44 3.72
N ASN A 63 8.93 17.37 2.83
CA ASN A 63 9.92 18.30 2.27
C ASN A 63 10.50 19.25 3.33
N GLN A 64 9.66 19.70 4.28
CA GLN A 64 10.11 20.54 5.39
C GLN A 64 11.11 19.80 6.27
N VAL A 65 10.81 18.56 6.67
CA VAL A 65 11.71 17.71 7.47
C VAL A 65 13.00 17.42 6.71
N ALA A 66 12.93 17.11 5.41
CA ALA A 66 14.12 16.89 4.60
C ALA A 66 15.05 18.11 4.56
N THR A 67 14.47 19.31 4.54
CA THR A 67 15.23 20.57 4.54
C THR A 67 15.81 20.89 5.92
N GLU A 68 15.04 20.66 6.98
CA GLU A 68 15.43 20.98 8.37
C GLU A 68 16.57 20.09 8.87
N TYR A 69 16.54 18.80 8.54
CA TYR A 69 17.55 17.82 8.97
C TYR A 69 18.61 17.53 7.90
N GLY A 70 18.52 18.13 6.71
CA GLY A 70 19.47 17.89 5.62
C GLY A 70 19.46 16.46 5.06
N VAL A 71 18.41 15.69 5.35
CA VAL A 71 18.27 14.28 4.94
C VAL A 71 17.32 14.15 3.77
N PRO A 72 17.75 13.63 2.60
CA PRO A 72 16.86 13.45 1.47
C PRO A 72 15.81 12.37 1.76
N ILE A 73 14.54 12.68 1.47
CA ILE A 73 13.44 11.72 1.49
C ILE A 73 13.12 11.34 0.05
N ILE A 74 13.45 10.10 -0.33
CA ILE A 74 13.37 9.64 -1.73
C ILE A 74 11.94 9.33 -2.15
N ASN A 75 11.21 8.53 -1.35
CA ASN A 75 9.86 8.08 -1.72
C ASN A 75 8.81 8.46 -0.67
N LYS A 76 7.66 8.98 -1.11
CA LYS A 76 6.46 9.24 -0.31
C LYS A 76 5.35 8.30 -0.74
N ARG A 77 4.77 7.59 0.21
CA ARG A 77 3.84 6.49 -0.06
C ARG A 77 2.65 6.53 0.86
N VAL A 78 1.56 5.90 0.44
CA VAL A 78 0.33 5.76 1.23
C VAL A 78 -0.06 4.30 1.30
N ALA A 79 -0.49 3.84 2.48
CA ALA A 79 -1.04 2.50 2.65
C ALA A 79 -2.46 2.58 3.22
N ILE A 80 -3.40 1.92 2.54
CA ILE A 80 -4.80 1.82 2.95
C ILE A 80 -5.10 0.44 3.56
N SER A 81 -6.24 0.34 4.26
CA SER A 81 -6.78 -0.97 4.65
C SER A 81 -7.11 -1.85 3.43
N PRO A 82 -7.10 -3.20 3.57
CA PRO A 82 -7.39 -4.11 2.48
C PRO A 82 -8.66 -3.75 1.71
N ALA A 83 -8.51 -3.40 0.44
CA ALA A 83 -9.62 -3.03 -0.42
C ALA A 83 -10.68 -4.15 -0.54
N ALA A 84 -10.31 -5.42 -0.34
CA ALA A 84 -11.23 -6.55 -0.33
C ALA A 84 -12.38 -6.37 0.69
N GLU A 85 -12.14 -5.69 1.82
CA GLU A 85 -13.16 -5.44 2.85
C GLU A 85 -14.31 -4.57 2.32
N LEU A 86 -14.05 -3.68 1.35
CA LEU A 86 -15.05 -2.83 0.71
C LEU A 86 -15.78 -3.52 -0.45
N LEU A 87 -15.25 -4.62 -0.96
CA LEU A 87 -15.72 -5.25 -2.20
C LEU A 87 -16.69 -6.42 -1.98
N GLY A 88 -17.12 -6.69 -0.74
CA GLY A 88 -17.96 -7.86 -0.41
C GLY A 88 -19.28 -7.97 -1.20
N ARG A 89 -19.79 -6.86 -1.73
CA ARG A 89 -20.99 -6.79 -2.62
C ARG A 89 -20.71 -6.15 -3.98
N ALA A 90 -19.45 -5.82 -4.25
CA ALA A 90 -19.09 -5.09 -5.46
C ALA A 90 -18.91 -6.04 -6.66
N THR A 91 -19.00 -5.49 -7.86
CA THR A 91 -18.65 -6.21 -9.09
C THR A 91 -17.18 -6.04 -9.44
N LYS A 92 -16.66 -6.88 -10.35
CA LYS A 92 -15.31 -6.74 -10.90
C LYS A 92 -15.06 -5.34 -11.48
N GLN A 93 -16.02 -4.79 -12.22
CA GLN A 93 -15.91 -3.45 -12.81
C GLN A 93 -15.77 -2.38 -11.74
N GLN A 94 -16.56 -2.48 -10.68
CA GLN A 94 -16.49 -1.58 -9.53
C GLN A 94 -15.11 -1.67 -8.84
N ALA A 95 -14.54 -2.86 -8.67
CA ALA A 95 -13.18 -3.02 -8.14
C ALA A 95 -12.10 -2.33 -9.00
N ILE A 96 -12.22 -2.40 -10.33
CA ILE A 96 -11.34 -1.70 -11.26
C ILE A 96 -11.50 -0.18 -11.13
N GLU A 97 -12.74 0.31 -11.00
CA GLU A 97 -13.00 1.73 -10.78
C GLU A 97 -12.44 2.22 -9.44
N LEU A 98 -12.50 1.41 -8.38
CA LEU A 98 -11.84 1.72 -7.12
C LEU A 98 -10.34 1.88 -7.31
N ALA A 99 -9.68 0.98 -8.02
CA ALA A 99 -8.27 1.08 -8.32
C ALA A 99 -7.94 2.38 -9.09
N LYS A 100 -8.75 2.78 -10.07
CA LYS A 100 -8.61 4.07 -10.77
C LYS A 100 -8.76 5.27 -9.83
N THR A 101 -9.70 5.20 -8.88
CA THR A 101 -9.89 6.26 -7.87
C THR A 101 -8.68 6.38 -6.95
N LEU A 102 -8.08 5.25 -6.53
CA LEU A 102 -6.84 5.23 -5.75
C LEU A 102 -5.68 5.84 -6.53
N ASP A 103 -5.56 5.52 -7.82
CA ASP A 103 -4.52 6.09 -8.69
C ASP A 103 -4.69 7.60 -8.87
N LYS A 104 -5.93 8.08 -9.05
CA LYS A 104 -6.25 9.51 -9.07
C LYS A 104 -5.87 10.21 -7.78
N ALA A 105 -6.22 9.63 -6.63
CA ALA A 105 -5.84 10.18 -5.32
C ALA A 105 -4.31 10.26 -5.18
N ALA A 106 -3.60 9.22 -5.61
CA ALA A 106 -2.13 9.20 -5.59
C ALA A 106 -1.51 10.28 -6.48
N GLN A 107 -2.07 10.49 -7.68
CA GLN A 107 -1.66 11.56 -8.60
C GLN A 107 -1.89 12.95 -7.99
N SER A 108 -3.08 13.19 -7.42
CA SER A 108 -3.42 14.49 -6.81
C SER A 108 -2.54 14.84 -5.60
N LEU A 109 -2.10 13.83 -4.84
CA LEU A 109 -1.21 13.99 -3.70
C LEU A 109 0.28 13.98 -4.05
N ASN A 110 0.61 13.71 -5.31
CA ASN A 110 1.98 13.51 -5.80
C ASN A 110 2.79 12.53 -4.93
N VAL A 111 2.17 11.39 -4.62
CA VAL A 111 2.82 10.27 -3.93
C VAL A 111 3.30 9.25 -4.98
N ASP A 112 4.41 8.59 -4.69
CA ASP A 112 5.03 7.66 -5.64
C ASP A 112 4.17 6.43 -5.84
N PHE A 113 3.65 5.87 -4.74
CA PHE A 113 2.80 4.68 -4.78
C PHE A 113 1.75 4.66 -3.67
N ILE A 114 0.63 4.03 -3.96
CA ILE A 114 -0.43 3.70 -3.01
C ILE A 114 -0.58 2.18 -2.91
N GLY A 115 -0.32 1.64 -1.72
CA GLY A 115 -0.52 0.23 -1.39
C GLY A 115 -1.84 0.02 -0.67
N GLY A 116 -2.37 -1.20 -0.76
CA GLY A 116 -3.53 -1.62 0.02
C GLY A 116 -4.70 -2.10 -0.85
N PHE A 117 -4.52 -2.19 -2.17
CA PHE A 117 -5.36 -3.03 -3.03
C PHE A 117 -5.08 -4.51 -2.74
N SER A 118 -5.49 -4.95 -1.55
CA SER A 118 -5.03 -6.19 -0.94
C SER A 118 -6.19 -7.07 -0.48
N ALA A 119 -5.92 -8.38 -0.45
CA ALA A 119 -6.85 -9.42 0.00
C ALA A 119 -6.14 -10.43 0.92
N LEU A 120 -6.86 -10.92 1.92
CA LEU A 120 -6.32 -11.84 2.93
C LEU A 120 -7.01 -13.21 2.82
N VAL A 121 -6.50 -14.08 1.95
CA VAL A 121 -7.17 -15.34 1.55
C VAL A 121 -6.65 -16.60 2.27
N HIS A 122 -5.78 -16.42 3.26
CA HIS A 122 -5.12 -17.50 4.01
C HIS A 122 -6.05 -18.42 4.82
N LYS A 123 -7.31 -18.02 5.09
CA LYS A 123 -8.34 -18.83 5.77
C LYS A 123 -9.43 -19.34 4.82
N GLY A 124 -9.38 -18.95 3.56
CA GLY A 124 -10.48 -19.10 2.60
C GLY A 124 -10.68 -17.81 1.82
N ILE A 125 -11.36 -17.91 0.68
CA ILE A 125 -11.63 -16.79 -0.21
C ILE A 125 -13.05 -16.30 0.04
N SER A 126 -13.20 -15.05 0.50
CA SER A 126 -14.51 -14.42 0.59
C SER A 126 -14.95 -13.87 -0.77
N ASN A 127 -16.23 -13.48 -0.91
CA ASN A 127 -16.72 -12.91 -2.16
C ASN A 127 -15.97 -11.63 -2.55
N GLY A 128 -15.64 -10.77 -1.57
CA GLY A 128 -14.86 -9.55 -1.82
C GLY A 128 -13.42 -9.84 -2.25
N ASP A 129 -12.80 -10.88 -1.68
CA ASP A 129 -11.47 -11.32 -2.08
C ASP A 129 -11.48 -11.86 -3.52
N GLN A 130 -12.49 -12.67 -3.88
CA GLN A 130 -12.63 -13.24 -5.22
C GLN A 130 -12.81 -12.13 -6.27
N VAL A 131 -13.68 -11.15 -6.00
CA VAL A 131 -13.89 -9.99 -6.87
C VAL A 131 -12.59 -9.19 -7.04
N LEU A 132 -11.81 -9.01 -5.97
CA LEU A 132 -10.51 -8.34 -6.04
C LEU A 132 -9.53 -9.14 -6.90
N LEU A 133 -9.41 -10.45 -6.68
CA LEU A 133 -8.53 -11.35 -7.44
C LEU A 133 -8.83 -11.32 -8.94
N ASP A 134 -10.12 -11.36 -9.32
CA ASP A 134 -10.53 -11.32 -10.73
C ASP A 134 -10.31 -9.95 -11.38
N ALA A 135 -10.29 -8.88 -10.57
CA ALA A 135 -10.04 -7.51 -11.03
C ALA A 135 -8.55 -7.17 -11.13
N LEU A 136 -7.65 -7.88 -10.43
CA LEU A 136 -6.21 -7.56 -10.34
C LEU A 136 -5.54 -7.32 -11.70
N PRO A 137 -5.66 -8.21 -12.71
CA PRO A 137 -4.92 -8.04 -13.96
C PRO A 137 -5.30 -6.75 -14.70
N GLU A 138 -6.59 -6.41 -14.69
CA GLU A 138 -7.12 -5.21 -15.35
C GLU A 138 -6.90 -3.94 -14.52
N ALA A 139 -7.02 -4.04 -13.19
CA ALA A 139 -6.76 -2.93 -12.30
C ALA A 139 -5.28 -2.48 -12.38
N LEU A 140 -4.34 -3.43 -12.39
CA LEU A 140 -2.91 -3.13 -12.45
C LEU A 140 -2.45 -2.67 -13.84
N SER A 141 -3.15 -3.04 -14.91
CA SER A 141 -2.85 -2.54 -16.26
C SER A 141 -3.38 -1.14 -16.52
N GLN A 142 -4.47 -0.74 -15.84
CA GLN A 142 -5.12 0.56 -16.02
C GLN A 142 -4.71 1.61 -14.98
N THR A 143 -3.76 1.29 -14.09
CA THR A 143 -3.25 2.19 -13.03
C THR A 143 -1.74 2.25 -13.07
N GLU A 144 -1.14 3.34 -12.58
CA GLU A 144 0.31 3.51 -12.57
C GLU A 144 0.89 3.29 -11.17
N ARG A 145 0.29 3.91 -10.16
CA ARG A 145 0.84 4.05 -8.80
C ARG A 145 0.24 3.08 -7.79
N VAL A 146 -0.79 2.32 -8.18
CA VAL A 146 -1.45 1.36 -7.29
C VAL A 146 -0.64 0.06 -7.21
N CYS A 147 -0.33 -0.35 -5.98
CA CYS A 147 0.27 -1.63 -5.66
C CYS A 147 -0.74 -2.55 -4.97
N ALA A 148 -0.67 -3.83 -5.31
CA ALA A 148 -1.59 -4.85 -4.84
C ALA A 148 -0.86 -5.97 -4.10
N SER A 149 -1.49 -6.51 -3.05
CA SER A 149 -0.91 -7.65 -2.35
C SER A 149 -1.88 -8.66 -1.82
N ILE A 150 -1.50 -9.93 -1.90
CA ILE A 150 -2.37 -11.04 -1.58
C ILE A 150 -1.70 -11.96 -0.57
N SER A 151 -2.33 -12.13 0.59
CA SER A 151 -1.86 -13.05 1.62
C SER A 151 -2.47 -14.43 1.43
N VAL A 152 -1.64 -15.41 1.06
CA VAL A 152 -2.09 -16.77 0.74
C VAL A 152 -1.87 -17.78 1.86
N ALA A 153 -0.98 -17.46 2.81
CA ALA A 153 -0.58 -18.41 3.83
C ALA A 153 -0.28 -17.75 5.17
N THR A 154 -0.59 -18.48 6.25
CA THR A 154 -0.07 -18.17 7.58
C THR A 154 0.34 -19.45 8.31
N THR A 155 1.28 -19.36 9.25
CA THR A 155 1.70 -20.48 10.10
C THR A 155 0.52 -21.06 10.89
N ARG A 156 -0.49 -20.25 11.20
CA ARG A 156 -1.67 -20.67 11.96
C ARG A 156 -2.69 -21.44 11.14
N THR A 157 -2.84 -21.10 9.86
CA THR A 157 -3.95 -21.60 9.00
C THR A 157 -3.45 -22.45 7.84
N GLY A 158 -2.13 -22.56 7.66
CA GLY A 158 -1.51 -23.23 6.54
C GLY A 158 -1.46 -22.37 5.29
N ILE A 159 -1.36 -23.03 4.14
CA ILE A 159 -1.29 -22.42 2.81
C ILE A 159 -2.60 -22.72 2.08
N ASN A 160 -3.25 -21.69 1.54
CA ASN A 160 -4.38 -21.86 0.67
C ASN A 160 -3.90 -22.17 -0.76
N MET A 161 -3.85 -23.46 -1.11
CA MET A 161 -3.33 -23.91 -2.42
C MET A 161 -4.24 -23.51 -3.60
N ASP A 162 -5.55 -23.38 -3.38
CA ASP A 162 -6.47 -22.92 -4.42
C ASP A 162 -6.17 -21.47 -4.81
N ALA A 163 -5.95 -20.61 -3.80
CA ALA A 163 -5.53 -19.23 -4.03
C ALA A 163 -4.16 -19.15 -4.73
N VAL A 164 -3.21 -20.03 -4.39
CA VAL A 164 -1.89 -20.09 -5.06
C VAL A 164 -2.03 -20.47 -6.53
N ALA A 165 -2.84 -21.48 -6.85
CA ALA A 165 -3.08 -21.90 -8.23
C ALA A 165 -3.73 -20.79 -9.07
N GLN A 166 -4.73 -20.10 -8.49
CA GLN A 166 -5.39 -18.96 -9.12
C GLN A 166 -4.43 -17.80 -9.35
N LEU A 167 -3.59 -17.47 -8.37
CA LEU A 167 -2.60 -16.41 -8.47
C LEU A 167 -1.56 -16.67 -9.55
N GLY A 168 -1.16 -17.93 -9.77
CA GLY A 168 -0.27 -18.28 -10.90
C GLY A 168 -0.86 -17.85 -12.24
N THR A 169 -2.17 -18.03 -12.42
CA THR A 169 -2.90 -17.60 -13.63
C THR A 169 -3.02 -16.08 -13.70
N ILE A 170 -3.34 -15.42 -12.57
CA ILE A 170 -3.46 -13.96 -12.46
C ILE A 170 -2.13 -13.26 -12.78
N ILE A 171 -1.00 -13.77 -12.28
CA ILE A 171 0.34 -13.21 -12.55
C ILE A 171 0.63 -13.28 -14.05
N HIS A 172 0.39 -14.42 -14.67
CA HIS A 172 0.57 -14.57 -16.12
C HIS A 172 -0.33 -13.62 -16.91
N GLN A 173 -1.63 -13.52 -16.56
CA GLN A 173 -2.56 -12.60 -17.20
C GLN A 173 -2.12 -11.13 -17.05
N THR A 174 -1.67 -10.74 -15.85
CA THR A 174 -1.15 -9.40 -15.58
C THR A 174 0.06 -9.09 -16.45
N ALA A 175 0.98 -10.06 -16.60
CA ALA A 175 2.16 -9.92 -17.45
C ALA A 175 1.79 -9.70 -18.93
N VAL A 176 0.82 -10.47 -19.44
CA VAL A 176 0.34 -10.37 -20.83
C VAL A 176 -0.37 -9.04 -21.08
N LEU A 177 -1.22 -8.61 -20.16
CA LEU A 177 -1.96 -7.34 -20.28
C LEU A 177 -1.05 -6.11 -20.22
N THR A 178 0.11 -6.22 -19.56
CA THR A 178 1.09 -5.12 -19.45
C THR A 178 2.34 -5.34 -20.28
N LYS A 179 2.32 -6.27 -21.25
CA LYS A 179 3.47 -6.66 -22.07
C LYS A 179 4.14 -5.48 -22.79
N ASP A 180 3.34 -4.51 -23.25
CA ASP A 180 3.83 -3.37 -24.01
C ASP A 180 4.59 -2.37 -23.12
N ASN A 181 4.38 -2.46 -21.79
CA ASN A 181 5.08 -1.70 -20.77
C ASN A 181 6.01 -2.60 -19.93
N ASN A 182 6.74 -3.52 -20.56
CA ASN A 182 7.67 -4.45 -19.90
C ASN A 182 7.04 -5.26 -18.76
N SER A 183 5.75 -5.61 -18.89
CA SER A 183 4.99 -6.36 -17.89
C SER A 183 5.00 -5.70 -16.49
N ILE A 184 5.02 -4.36 -16.45
CA ILE A 184 5.13 -3.55 -15.21
C ILE A 184 4.07 -3.89 -14.15
N GLY A 185 2.91 -4.43 -14.55
CA GLY A 185 1.88 -4.87 -13.61
C GLY A 185 2.39 -5.92 -12.62
N CYS A 186 3.32 -6.79 -13.05
CA CYS A 186 3.93 -7.80 -12.18
C CYS A 186 4.85 -7.20 -11.11
N ALA A 187 5.47 -6.05 -11.40
CA ALA A 187 6.31 -5.35 -10.42
C ALA A 187 5.50 -4.72 -9.28
N LYS A 188 4.19 -4.54 -9.49
CA LYS A 188 3.25 -3.90 -8.53
C LYS A 188 2.43 -4.91 -7.72
N LEU A 189 2.60 -6.22 -7.97
CA LEU A 189 1.88 -7.29 -7.30
C LEU A 189 2.83 -8.11 -6.42
N VAL A 190 2.49 -8.28 -5.14
CA VAL A 190 3.19 -9.24 -4.26
C VAL A 190 2.25 -10.24 -3.64
N VAL A 191 2.73 -11.48 -3.58
CA VAL A 191 2.08 -12.58 -2.87
C VAL A 191 2.84 -12.83 -1.57
N PHE A 192 2.13 -12.83 -0.45
CA PHE A 192 2.71 -13.01 0.88
C PHE A 192 2.36 -14.34 1.52
N CYS A 193 3.32 -14.82 2.30
CA CYS A 193 3.14 -15.83 3.32
C CYS A 193 3.54 -15.19 4.65
N ASN A 194 2.71 -15.34 5.69
CA ASN A 194 2.92 -14.73 7.00
C ASN A 194 3.14 -13.20 6.96
N PRO A 195 2.25 -12.42 6.32
CA PRO A 195 2.37 -10.97 6.42
C PRO A 195 2.18 -10.54 7.88
N VAL A 196 3.01 -9.60 8.32
CA VAL A 196 2.85 -8.92 9.60
C VAL A 196 1.67 -7.96 9.49
N GLU A 197 0.89 -7.81 10.55
CA GLU A 197 -0.14 -6.78 10.65
C GLU A 197 0.53 -5.40 10.55
N ASP A 198 0.01 -4.52 9.69
CA ASP A 198 0.61 -3.22 9.33
C ASP A 198 1.97 -3.32 8.63
N ASN A 199 1.92 -3.64 7.33
CA ASN A 199 3.11 -3.71 6.49
C ASN A 199 3.29 -2.41 5.69
N PRO A 200 4.41 -1.67 5.84
CA PRO A 200 4.73 -0.52 4.99
C PRO A 200 5.55 -0.89 3.73
N PHE A 201 5.83 -2.17 3.49
CA PHE A 201 6.64 -2.60 2.34
C PHE A 201 5.85 -2.61 1.03
N MET A 202 6.17 -1.69 0.11
CA MET A 202 5.25 -1.21 -0.93
C MET A 202 4.58 -2.23 -1.83
N ALA A 203 5.30 -3.23 -2.31
CA ALA A 203 4.62 -4.13 -3.23
C ALA A 203 3.54 -4.96 -2.50
N GLY A 204 3.50 -4.89 -1.16
CA GLY A 204 2.28 -5.15 -0.42
C GLY A 204 2.11 -4.39 0.88
N ALA A 205 2.14 -3.06 0.77
CA ALA A 205 1.85 -2.21 1.89
C ALA A 205 0.33 -2.23 2.13
N PHE A 206 -0.11 -2.60 3.33
CA PHE A 206 -1.51 -2.56 3.73
C PHE A 206 -1.63 -2.30 5.23
N HIS A 207 -2.72 -1.64 5.62
CA HIS A 207 -3.03 -1.36 7.01
C HIS A 207 -3.96 -2.44 7.59
N GLY A 208 -3.47 -3.23 8.54
CA GLY A 208 -4.21 -4.33 9.16
C GLY A 208 -5.45 -3.87 9.94
N ALA A 209 -6.43 -4.77 10.08
CA ALA A 209 -7.62 -4.50 10.88
C ALA A 209 -7.24 -4.43 12.37
N GLY A 210 -7.36 -3.23 12.97
CA GLY A 210 -7.06 -2.99 14.39
C GLY A 210 -6.11 -1.81 14.65
N GLY A 211 -5.50 -1.23 13.60
CA GLY A 211 -4.67 -0.04 13.74
C GLY A 211 -5.45 1.26 14.02
N ARG A 212 -4.75 2.30 14.46
CA ARG A 212 -5.35 3.63 14.75
C ARG A 212 -5.80 4.32 13.45
N ARG A 213 -6.84 5.17 13.53
CA ARG A 213 -7.47 5.92 12.41
C ARG A 213 -6.52 6.68 11.46
N SER A 214 -5.29 6.95 11.90
CA SER A 214 -4.16 7.37 11.07
C SER A 214 -2.85 7.08 11.82
N CYS A 215 -1.83 6.57 11.14
CA CYS A 215 -0.51 6.34 11.74
C CYS A 215 0.60 6.54 10.69
N SER A 216 1.34 7.63 10.81
CA SER A 216 2.53 7.84 9.98
C SER A 216 3.65 6.91 10.45
N GLU A 217 4.03 5.94 9.61
CA GLU A 217 5.21 5.11 9.85
C GLU A 217 6.35 5.59 8.96
N CYS A 218 7.33 6.24 9.59
CA CYS A 218 8.63 6.48 8.97
C CYS A 218 9.51 5.26 9.23
N ARG A 219 9.85 4.51 8.19
CA ARG A 219 10.80 3.40 8.30
C ARG A 219 12.10 3.82 7.64
N CYS A 220 13.09 4.19 8.45
CA CYS A 220 14.47 4.32 7.99
C CYS A 220 15.00 2.92 7.70
N GLN A 221 15.03 2.52 6.42
CA GLN A 221 15.80 1.36 6.00
C GLN A 221 17.25 1.79 5.83
N TRP A 222 18.14 1.18 6.62
CA TRP A 222 19.58 1.18 6.35
C TRP A 222 19.79 0.51 4.99
N THR A 223 19.94 1.31 3.95
CA THR A 223 20.45 0.81 2.69
C THR A 223 21.95 1.00 2.77
N TRP A 224 22.68 -0.06 3.15
CA TRP A 224 24.07 -0.21 2.73
C TRP A 224 24.06 -0.34 1.20
N CYS A 225 23.81 0.76 0.50
CA CYS A 225 24.26 0.91 -0.86
C CYS A 225 25.74 1.23 -0.71
N CYS A 226 26.58 0.19 -0.65
CA CYS A 226 28.00 0.35 -0.96
C CYS A 226 28.07 1.03 -2.33
N SER A 227 28.46 2.30 -2.29
CA SER A 227 29.06 3.03 -3.40
C SER A 227 30.27 2.29 -3.96
#